data_AF-A0A062UMZ2-F1
#
_entry.id   AF-A0A062UMZ2-F1
#
_cell.length_a   1.000
_cell.length_b   1.000
_cell.length_c   1.000
_cell.angle_alpha   90.00
_cell.angle_beta   90.00
_cell.angle_gamma   90.00
#
_symmetry.space_group_name_H-M   'P 1'
#
loop_
_entity.id
_entity.type
_entity.pdbx_description
1 polymer ?
#
loop_
_entity_poly.entity_id
_entity_poly.type
_entity_poly.pdbx_seq_one_letter_code
_entity_poly.pdbx_strand_id
1 'polypeptide(L)'
;MNLPPPPFASGLEFDNLSLTYQAARSGAGVALGQLFLVADDLISGRLSPAASVCVEIDLPHRFVYRTGRDTPSEIAHFRNWMLEQAAETLAKMAQIRKNLADLQVPS
;
A
#
# COMPACT_ATOMS: atom_id res chain seq x y z
N MET A 1 -10.09 -30.92 1.35
CA MET A 1 -10.81 -30.24 0.25
C MET A 1 -9.93 -30.27 -0.97
N ASN A 2 -10.42 -30.82 -2.08
CA ASN A 2 -9.68 -30.94 -3.35
C ASN A 2 -10.29 -29.93 -4.33
N LEU A 3 -9.83 -28.68 -4.29
CA LEU A 3 -10.26 -27.65 -5.23
C LEU A 3 -9.36 -27.73 -6.46
N PRO A 4 -9.91 -27.63 -7.69
CA PRO A 4 -9.09 -27.50 -8.88
C PRO A 4 -8.20 -26.26 -8.74
N PRO A 5 -6.95 -26.31 -9.24
CA PRO A 5 -6.08 -25.14 -9.21
C PRO A 5 -6.80 -23.97 -9.90
N PRO A 6 -6.75 -22.76 -9.33
CA PRO A 6 -7.43 -21.62 -9.93
C PRO A 6 -6.89 -21.39 -11.35
N PRO A 7 -7.72 -20.90 -12.27
CA PRO A 7 -7.32 -20.66 -13.67
C PRO A 7 -6.18 -19.66 -13.83
N PHE A 8 -5.76 -18.99 -12.75
CA PHE A 8 -4.62 -18.08 -12.68
C PHE A 8 -3.32 -18.73 -12.18
N ALA A 9 -3.25 -20.07 -12.11
CA ALA A 9 -2.03 -20.80 -11.73
C ALA A 9 -0.83 -20.59 -12.67
N SER A 10 -0.99 -19.81 -13.76
CA SER A 10 0.05 -19.40 -14.70
C SER A 10 0.21 -17.87 -14.77
N GLY A 11 0.12 -17.19 -13.62
CA GLY A 11 0.40 -15.75 -13.51
C GLY A 11 1.88 -15.44 -13.28
N LEU A 12 2.27 -14.17 -13.42
CA LEU A 12 3.58 -13.71 -12.98
C LEU A 12 3.61 -13.68 -11.45
N GLU A 13 4.50 -14.50 -10.86
CA GLU A 13 4.77 -14.49 -9.43
C GLU A 13 6.04 -13.70 -9.14
N PHE A 14 5.96 -12.83 -8.13
CA PHE A 14 7.09 -12.07 -7.63
C PHE A 14 7.16 -12.19 -6.12
N ASP A 15 8.36 -12.39 -5.59
CA ASP A 15 8.59 -12.49 -4.14
C ASP A 15 8.51 -11.14 -3.42
N ASN A 16 8.40 -10.03 -4.15
CA ASN A 16 8.42 -8.67 -3.59
C ASN A 16 7.40 -7.77 -4.27
N LEU A 17 6.57 -7.11 -3.45
CA LEU A 17 5.57 -6.13 -3.88
C LEU A 17 6.13 -5.01 -4.75
N SER A 18 7.40 -4.61 -4.56
CA SER A 18 8.06 -3.63 -5.41
C SER A 18 8.09 -4.06 -6.88
N LEU A 19 8.45 -5.32 -7.15
CA LEU A 19 8.47 -5.87 -8.51
C LEU A 19 7.06 -6.03 -9.06
N THR A 20 6.13 -6.50 -8.22
CA THR A 20 4.71 -6.61 -8.58
C THR A 20 4.14 -5.25 -9.02
N TYR A 21 4.43 -4.18 -8.29
CA TYR A 21 3.97 -2.83 -8.65
C TYR A 21 4.69 -2.26 -9.86
N GLN A 22 5.98 -2.56 -10.07
CA GLN A 22 6.65 -2.18 -11.31
C GLN A 22 6.04 -2.88 -12.53
N ALA A 23 5.70 -4.16 -12.43
CA ALA A 23 5.01 -4.89 -13.49
C ALA A 23 3.64 -4.27 -13.79
N ALA A 24 2.85 -3.93 -12.76
CA ALA A 24 1.57 -3.25 -12.92
C ALA A 24 1.72 -1.85 -13.57
N ARG A 25 2.69 -1.04 -13.11
CA ARG A 25 3.01 0.27 -13.70
C ARG A 25 3.43 0.15 -15.18
N SER A 26 4.04 -0.96 -15.55
CA SER A 26 4.46 -1.26 -16.93
C SER A 26 3.34 -1.84 -17.80
N GLY A 27 2.12 -1.98 -17.26
CA GLY A 27 0.97 -2.51 -17.99
C GLY A 27 0.95 -4.05 -18.12
N ALA A 28 1.76 -4.77 -17.32
CA ALA A 28 1.80 -6.24 -17.37
C ALA A 28 0.53 -6.91 -16.77
N GLY A 29 -0.34 -6.15 -16.11
CA GLY A 29 -1.60 -6.66 -15.54
C GLY A 29 -2.08 -5.86 -14.34
N VAL A 30 -2.94 -6.50 -13.53
CA VAL A 30 -3.51 -5.96 -12.28
C VAL A 30 -2.80 -6.59 -11.08
N ALA A 31 -2.56 -5.79 -10.04
CA ALA A 31 -1.94 -6.24 -8.79
C ALA A 31 -2.79 -5.86 -7.58
N LEU A 32 -2.80 -6.70 -6.54
CA LEU A 32 -3.32 -6.32 -5.23
C LEU A 32 -2.36 -5.30 -4.58
N GLY A 33 -2.87 -4.08 -4.39
CA GLY A 33 -2.09 -2.95 -3.89
C GLY A 33 -2.26 -2.72 -2.39
N GLN A 34 -1.16 -2.49 -1.67
CA GLN A 34 -1.18 -1.86 -0.36
C GLN A 34 -1.17 -0.34 -0.56
N LEU A 35 -2.23 0.34 -0.12
CA LEU A 35 -2.42 1.77 -0.43
C LEU A 35 -1.22 2.64 -0.05
N PHE A 36 -0.55 2.39 1.07
CA PHE A 36 0.62 3.17 1.49
C PHE A 36 1.83 3.03 0.54
N LEU A 37 1.90 1.97 -0.29
CA LEU A 37 2.96 1.77 -1.27
C LEU A 37 2.63 2.32 -2.67
N VAL A 38 1.34 2.48 -2.99
CA VAL A 38 0.88 2.88 -4.33
C VAL A 38 0.10 4.20 -4.34
N ALA A 39 -0.04 4.87 -3.20
CA ALA A 39 -0.83 6.10 -3.08
C ALA A 39 -0.39 7.18 -4.08
N ASP A 40 0.91 7.39 -4.23
CA ASP A 40 1.43 8.40 -5.15
C ASP A 40 1.20 8.02 -6.62
N ASP A 41 1.21 6.73 -6.95
CA ASP A 41 0.88 6.28 -8.31
C ASP A 41 -0.60 6.47 -8.64
N LEU A 42 -1.48 6.21 -7.67
CA LEU A 42 -2.92 6.42 -7.82
C LEU A 42 -3.25 7.92 -7.93
N ILE A 43 -2.61 8.76 -7.12
CA ILE A 43 -2.80 10.22 -7.15
C ILE A 43 -2.26 10.82 -8.45
N SER A 44 -1.10 10.37 -8.92
CA SER A 44 -0.50 10.86 -10.17
C SER A 44 -1.11 10.25 -11.44
N GLY A 45 -1.98 9.24 -11.31
CA GLY A 45 -2.59 8.54 -12.43
C GLY A 45 -1.67 7.55 -13.15
N ARG A 46 -0.48 7.26 -12.61
CA ARG A 46 0.39 6.18 -13.12
C ARG A 46 -0.22 4.79 -12.92
N LEU A 47 -1.02 4.63 -11.87
CA LEU A 47 -1.89 3.48 -11.66
C LEU A 47 -3.33 3.97 -11.55
N SER A 48 -4.27 3.13 -11.97
CA SER A 48 -5.71 3.37 -11.79
C SER A 48 -6.34 2.18 -11.04
N PRO A 49 -7.31 2.42 -10.14
CA PRO A 49 -8.03 1.32 -9.50
C PRO A 49 -8.73 0.42 -10.53
N ALA A 50 -8.50 -0.88 -10.44
CA ALA A 50 -9.21 -1.87 -11.26
C ALA A 50 -10.57 -2.26 -10.66
N ALA A 51 -10.76 -2.00 -9.36
CA ALA A 51 -12.00 -2.21 -8.62
C ALA A 51 -12.08 -1.17 -7.49
N SER A 52 -13.29 -0.93 -6.99
CA SER A 52 -13.55 -0.02 -5.87
C SER A 52 -13.43 -0.70 -4.49
N VAL A 53 -13.16 -2.01 -4.47
CA VAL A 53 -13.02 -2.77 -3.23
C VAL A 53 -11.70 -2.40 -2.55
N CYS A 54 -11.79 -1.93 -1.30
CA CYS A 54 -10.65 -1.68 -0.43
C CYS A 54 -10.92 -2.32 0.93
N VAL A 55 -10.06 -3.24 1.34
CA VAL A 55 -10.18 -3.96 2.61
C VAL A 55 -9.18 -3.37 3.60
N GLU A 56 -9.65 -3.03 4.81
CA GLU A 56 -8.75 -2.68 5.90
C GLU A 56 -8.12 -3.94 6.48
N ILE A 57 -6.81 -3.90 6.64
CA ILE A 57 -6.01 -4.99 7.20
C ILE A 57 -5.24 -4.39 8.37
N ASP A 58 -5.28 -5.04 9.52
CA ASP A 58 -4.43 -4.66 10.65
C ASP A 58 -2.99 -5.15 10.38
N LEU A 59 -2.17 -4.24 9.87
CA LEU A 59 -0.74 -4.45 9.61
C LEU A 59 0.05 -3.60 10.61
N PRO A 60 0.48 -4.15 11.75
CA PRO A 60 1.23 -3.39 12.73
C PRO A 60 2.65 -3.11 12.25
N HIS A 61 2.85 -1.98 11.57
CA HIS A 61 4.18 -1.43 11.31
C HIS A 61 4.72 -0.79 12.60
N ARG A 62 5.92 -1.22 13.04
CA ARG A 62 6.51 -0.76 14.30
C ARG A 62 7.89 -0.14 14.05
N PHE A 63 8.15 0.99 14.73
CA PHE A 63 9.49 1.54 14.84
C PHE A 63 10.20 0.90 16.04
N VAL A 64 11.33 0.23 15.79
CA VAL A 64 12.08 -0.50 16.81
C VAL A 64 13.49 0.08 16.90
N TYR A 65 13.93 0.37 18.12
CA TYR A 65 15.28 0.86 18.42
C TYR A 65 15.77 0.26 19.74
N ARG A 66 17.09 0.23 19.94
CA ARG A 66 17.70 -0.32 21.15
C ARG A 66 17.42 0.59 22.36
N THR A 67 16.90 0.02 23.43
CA THR A 67 16.69 0.68 24.72
C THR A 67 17.90 0.48 25.65
N GLY A 68 18.22 1.44 26.53
CA GLY A 68 19.24 1.28 27.58
C GLY A 68 20.36 2.33 27.62
N ARG A 69 20.32 3.34 26.75
CA ARG A 69 21.00 4.65 26.94
C ARG A 69 19.92 5.73 26.82
N ASP A 70 20.18 6.94 27.30
CA ASP A 70 19.32 8.09 26.97
C ASP A 70 19.05 8.06 25.47
N THR A 71 17.76 8.16 25.07
CA THR A 71 17.39 8.08 23.65
C THR A 71 18.16 9.19 22.94
N PRO A 72 19.10 8.86 22.03
CA PRO A 72 19.86 9.88 21.34
C PRO A 72 18.90 10.85 20.68
N SER A 73 19.18 12.14 20.76
CA SER A 73 18.33 13.17 20.15
C SER A 73 18.04 12.85 18.68
N GLU A 74 19.01 12.31 17.95
CA GLU A 74 18.87 11.85 16.57
C GLU A 74 17.74 10.81 16.37
N ILE A 75 17.60 9.83 17.27
CA ILE A 75 16.52 8.82 17.19
C ILE A 75 15.16 9.48 17.41
N ALA A 76 15.07 10.43 18.35
CA ALA A 76 13.84 11.17 18.60
C ALA A 76 13.44 12.03 17.39
N HIS A 77 14.41 12.73 16.78
CA HIS A 77 14.17 13.51 15.55
C HIS A 77 13.70 12.62 14.41
N PHE A 78 14.37 11.50 14.16
CA PHE A 78 13.98 10.56 13.10
C PHE A 78 12.59 9.95 13.35
N ARG A 79 12.28 9.57 14.59
CA ARG A 79 10.96 9.07 14.97
C ARG A 79 9.86 10.09 14.68
N ASN A 80 10.09 11.35 15.05
CA ASN A 80 9.11 12.41 14.83
C ASN A 80 8.89 12.66 13.34
N TRP A 81 9.96 12.75 12.57
CA TRP A 81 9.88 12.86 11.11
C TRP A 81 9.11 11.68 10.49
N MET A 82 9.39 10.43 10.91
CA MET A 82 8.63 9.28 10.41
C MET A 82 7.14 9.33 10.75
N LEU A 83 6.77 9.85 11.92
CA LEU A 83 5.37 10.03 12.29
C LEU A 83 4.68 11.08 11.42
N GLU A 84 5.37 12.16 11.07
CA GLU A 84 4.89 13.18 10.12
C GLU A 84 4.65 12.56 8.74
N GLN A 85 5.62 11.80 8.21
CA GLN A 85 5.49 11.10 6.93
C GLN A 85 4.35 10.06 6.93
N ALA A 86 4.18 9.35 8.05
CA ALA A 86 3.07 8.42 8.22
C ALA A 86 1.72 9.15 8.21
N ALA A 87 1.62 10.31 8.88
CA ALA A 87 0.40 11.12 8.89
C ALA A 87 0.05 11.65 7.49
N GLU A 88 1.03 12.13 6.72
CA GLU A 88 0.84 12.53 5.33
C GLU A 88 0.34 11.36 4.46
N THR A 89 0.93 10.18 4.64
CA THR A 89 0.53 8.96 3.92
C THR A 89 -0.89 8.53 4.29
N LEU A 90 -1.25 8.59 5.58
CA LEU A 90 -2.61 8.30 6.05
C LEU A 90 -3.65 9.26 5.45
N ALA A 91 -3.30 10.55 5.31
CA ALA A 91 -4.17 11.52 4.65
C ALA A 91 -4.39 11.18 3.16
N LYS A 92 -3.32 10.83 2.42
CA LYS A 92 -3.43 10.34 1.03
C LYS A 92 -4.32 9.10 0.93
N MET A 93 -4.12 8.13 1.82
CA MET A 93 -4.93 6.90 1.86
C MET A 93 -6.41 7.19 2.14
N ALA A 94 -6.71 8.11 3.06
CA ALA A 94 -8.08 8.54 3.35
C ALA A 94 -8.75 9.16 2.11
N GLN A 95 -8.02 10.04 1.39
CA GLN A 95 -8.51 10.62 0.15
C GLN A 95 -8.79 9.57 -0.92
N ILE A 96 -7.88 8.62 -1.12
CA ILE A 96 -8.04 7.55 -2.11
C ILE A 96 -9.27 6.69 -1.77
N ARG A 97 -9.43 6.28 -0.50
CA ARG A 97 -10.61 5.49 -0.08
C ARG A 97 -11.93 6.22 -0.33
N LYS A 98 -11.96 7.54 -0.10
CA LYS A 98 -13.12 8.36 -0.44
C LYS A 98 -13.41 8.32 -1.95
N ASN A 99 -12.39 8.53 -2.79
CA ASN A 99 -12.54 8.47 -4.26
C ASN A 99 -13.03 7.10 -4.74
N LEU A 100 -12.58 6.01 -4.10
CA LEU A 100 -13.04 4.65 -4.41
C LEU A 100 -14.51 4.41 -4.03
N ALA A 101 -14.98 5.02 -2.94
CA ALA A 101 -16.40 4.96 -2.56
C ALA A 101 -17.28 5.73 -3.55
N ASP A 102 -16.82 6.89 -4.04
CA ASP A 102 -17.54 7.67 -5.05
C ASP A 102 -17.68 6.91 -6.39
N LEU A 103 -16.69 6.06 -6.74
CA LEU A 103 -16.74 5.16 -7.89
C LEU A 103 -17.79 4.04 -7.76
N GLN A 104 -18.33 3.77 -6.56
CA GLN A 104 -19.33 2.71 -6.35
C GLN A 104 -20.77 3.14 -6.60
N VAL A 105 -21.06 4.43 -6.79
CA VAL A 105 -22.43 4.91 -7.04
C VAL A 105 -22.74 4.80 -8.54
N PRO A 106 -23.56 3.83 -9.00
CA PRO A 106 -24.02 3.81 -10.37
C PRO A 106 -25.18 4.81 -10.50
N SER A 107 -25.19 5.60 -11.58
CA SER A 107 -26.43 6.18 -12.11
C SER A 107 -27.26 5.11 -12.80
#